data_AF-A0A3S3UJC9-F1
#
_entry.id   AF-A0A3S3UJC9-F1
#
_cell.length_a   1.000
_cell.length_b   1.000
_cell.length_c   1.000
_cell.angle_alpha   90.00
_cell.angle_beta   90.00
_cell.angle_gamma   90.00
#
_symmetry.space_group_name_H-M   'P 1'
#
loop_
_entity.id
_entity.type
_entity.pdbx_description
1 polymer ?
#
loop_
_entity_poly.entity_id
_entity_poly.type
_entity_poly.pdbx_seq_one_letter_code
_entity_poly.pdbx_strand_id
1 'polypeptide(L)'
;MYNRFVAKEKDVFATPLFILSIAIPLLLAISVGFALYYSESFASFLSHIWVTMKLPLAIASLSIPLATWVIANHRSAQIIKSNKLQESKRLVETYLEQESFFERVYGRKITTAKWSFITKEDLPVIHAELYEFQKLQDKGEIKIRDNVTEDVNAYFYGTSRVFWEYYEQFVKEKENDNNEFLLESFTIQLYEYLHYQLAHFSRVFGTQSVDVNGTCLSTYISAYFEVYQLCNDLNIATDDVNDDTIRDDYETFTAVANLISDNFGLRLESATLGRLKEDIEVKRMLKFATAEPHTQTINRLIHEWSEKFAENFEHIKLLAVEGKYLSFKLFTEDHKDFILMSFMETEEQEYFGEIQFTKGKDKEFMPIYKHETGITVHKDATSAEKKMTDIITFITQYSPAPV
;
A
#
# COMPACT_ATOMS: atom_id res chain seq x y z
N MET A 1 40.37 -5.09 16.75
CA MET A 1 41.53 -4.62 17.53
C MET A 1 42.64 -4.00 16.67
N TYR A 2 43.11 -4.64 15.58
CA TYR A 2 44.20 -4.13 14.70
C TYR A 2 43.95 -2.75 14.06
N ASN A 3 42.72 -2.46 13.62
CA ASN A 3 42.35 -1.18 13.00
C ASN A 3 42.45 0.05 13.91
N ARG A 4 42.50 -0.11 15.25
CA ARG A 4 42.71 1.01 16.19
C ARG A 4 44.19 1.44 16.27
N PHE A 5 45.10 0.53 15.96
CA PHE A 5 46.54 0.75 16.10
C PHE A 5 47.19 1.25 14.80
N VAL A 6 46.66 0.85 13.64
CA VAL A 6 47.02 1.38 12.32
C VAL A 6 46.00 2.46 11.96
N ALA A 7 46.18 3.67 12.48
CA ALA A 7 45.26 4.77 12.20
C ALA A 7 45.39 5.19 10.73
N LYS A 8 44.38 4.84 9.92
CA LYS A 8 44.38 5.01 8.45
C LYS A 8 44.29 6.47 7.98
N GLU A 9 43.89 7.38 8.88
CA GLU A 9 43.60 8.79 8.60
C GLU A 9 44.66 9.75 9.14
N LYS A 10 45.61 9.24 9.95
CA LYS A 10 46.68 10.02 10.53
C LYS A 10 47.98 9.74 9.81
N ASP A 11 48.87 10.72 9.85
CA ASP A 11 50.25 10.55 9.44
C ASP A 11 50.86 9.30 10.12
N VAL A 12 51.63 8.52 9.37
CA VAL A 12 52.25 7.26 9.83
C VAL A 12 53.02 7.52 11.13
N PHE A 13 53.71 8.66 11.20
CA PHE A 13 54.52 9.09 12.33
C PHE A 13 53.73 9.37 13.60
N ALA A 14 52.43 9.66 13.48
CA ALA A 14 51.52 9.90 14.60
C ALA A 14 50.78 8.63 15.04
N THR A 15 51.03 7.48 14.41
CA THR A 15 50.36 6.23 14.79
C THR A 15 51.00 5.60 16.03
N PRO A 16 50.19 5.07 16.97
CA PRO A 16 50.72 4.42 18.18
C PRO A 16 51.67 3.27 17.86
N LEU A 17 51.43 2.52 16.78
CA LEU A 17 52.32 1.44 16.33
C LEU A 17 53.69 1.95 15.89
N PHE A 18 53.75 3.08 15.18
CA PHE A 18 55.02 3.66 14.74
C PHE A 18 55.82 4.15 15.93
N ILE A 19 55.17 4.86 16.87
CA ILE A 19 55.79 5.34 18.10
C ILE A 19 56.31 4.16 18.94
N LEU A 20 55.52 3.10 19.09
CA LEU A 20 55.91 1.88 19.83
C LEU A 20 57.06 1.13 19.13
N SER A 21 57.11 1.12 17.80
CA SER A 21 58.18 0.46 17.04
C SER A 21 59.57 1.07 17.26
N ILE A 22 59.62 2.35 17.67
CA ILE A 22 60.86 3.07 18.02
C ILE A 22 61.07 3.04 19.54
N ALA A 23 60.03 3.28 20.33
CA ALA A 23 60.13 3.40 21.78
C ALA A 23 60.48 2.07 22.46
N ILE A 24 59.94 0.92 21.99
CA ILE A 24 60.18 -0.39 22.63
C ILE A 24 61.65 -0.82 22.50
N PRO A 25 62.28 -0.82 21.31
CA PRO A 25 63.70 -1.15 21.19
C PRO A 25 64.62 -0.20 21.96
N LEU A 26 64.25 1.09 22.02
CA LEU A 26 65.03 2.11 22.71
C LEU A 26 64.93 1.95 24.25
N LEU A 27 63.73 1.70 24.77
CA LEU A 27 63.53 1.38 26.20
C LEU A 27 64.23 0.07 26.58
N LEU A 28 64.16 -0.96 25.74
CA LEU A 28 64.91 -2.21 25.96
C LEU A 28 66.42 -1.97 25.98
N ALA A 29 66.95 -1.14 25.07
CA ALA A 29 68.36 -0.79 25.07
C ALA A 29 68.78 -0.02 26.33
N ILE A 30 67.95 0.92 26.82
CA ILE A 30 68.18 1.64 28.07
C ILE A 30 68.15 0.68 29.27
N SER A 31 67.16 -0.23 29.35
CA SER A 31 67.05 -1.21 30.43
C SER A 31 68.26 -2.16 30.46
N VAL A 32 68.74 -2.59 29.30
CA VAL A 32 69.98 -3.38 29.19
C VAL A 32 71.18 -2.56 29.66
N GLY A 33 71.29 -1.28 29.27
CA GLY A 33 72.34 -0.38 29.75
C GLY A 33 72.33 -0.17 31.27
N PHE A 34 71.14 -0.05 31.86
CA PHE A 34 70.96 0.10 33.30
C PHE A 34 71.34 -1.19 34.06
N ALA A 35 70.98 -2.36 33.51
CA ALA A 35 71.35 -3.66 34.06
C ALA A 35 72.87 -3.91 34.02
N LEU A 36 73.56 -3.42 32.98
CA LEU A 36 75.03 -3.45 32.88
C LEU A 36 75.70 -2.61 33.98
N TYR A 37 75.13 -1.45 34.30
CA TYR A 37 75.71 -0.54 35.28
C TYR A 37 75.61 -1.06 36.72
N TYR A 38 74.52 -1.77 37.05
CA TYR A 38 74.24 -2.21 38.43
C TYR A 38 74.61 -3.66 38.76
N SER A 39 74.96 -4.50 37.78
CA SER A 39 75.28 -5.91 38.02
C SER A 39 76.57 -6.34 37.31
N GLU A 40 77.64 -6.56 38.07
CA GLU A 40 78.93 -7.02 37.54
C GLU A 40 78.84 -8.42 36.89
N SER A 41 78.00 -9.31 37.43
CA SER A 41 77.74 -10.65 36.88
C SER A 41 77.07 -10.57 35.50
N PHE A 42 76.10 -9.67 35.35
CA PHE A 42 75.44 -9.43 34.06
C PHE A 42 76.37 -8.74 33.06
N ALA A 43 77.22 -7.81 33.51
CA ALA A 43 78.22 -7.14 32.66
C ALA A 43 79.26 -8.11 32.07
N SER A 44 79.74 -9.07 32.85
CA SER A 44 80.67 -10.12 32.39
C SER A 44 80.01 -11.03 31.34
N PHE A 45 78.78 -11.49 31.60
CA PHE A 45 77.99 -12.30 30.67
C PHE A 45 77.73 -11.57 29.34
N LEU A 46 77.35 -10.30 29.40
CA LEU A 46 77.02 -9.50 28.23
C LEU A 46 78.27 -9.05 27.46
N SER A 47 79.41 -8.86 28.12
CA SER A 47 80.71 -8.63 27.46
C SER A 47 81.10 -9.78 26.55
N HIS A 48 80.89 -11.03 27.00
CA HIS A 48 81.09 -12.21 26.16
C HIS A 48 80.14 -12.26 24.95
N ILE A 49 78.87 -11.88 25.14
CA ILE A 49 77.86 -11.79 24.06
C ILE A 49 78.11 -10.57 23.15
N TRP A 50 78.68 -9.48 23.66
CA TRP A 50 79.02 -8.28 22.90
C TRP A 50 80.15 -8.56 21.91
N VAL A 51 81.22 -9.22 22.40
CA VAL A 51 82.39 -9.60 21.60
C VAL A 51 82.02 -10.63 20.52
N THR A 52 81.05 -11.52 20.78
CA THR A 52 80.66 -12.59 19.85
C THR A 52 79.49 -12.26 18.93
N MET A 53 78.48 -11.50 19.39
CA MET A 53 77.22 -11.30 18.64
C MET A 53 76.73 -9.85 18.53
N LYS A 54 77.40 -8.85 19.16
CA LYS A 54 76.99 -7.42 19.11
C LYS A 54 75.49 -7.18 19.44
N LEU A 55 74.93 -7.96 20.37
CA LEU A 55 73.49 -8.10 20.61
C LEU A 55 72.72 -6.79 20.93
N PRO A 56 73.20 -5.85 21.78
CA PRO A 56 72.47 -4.60 22.05
C PRO A 56 72.37 -3.69 20.82
N LEU A 57 73.39 -3.68 19.97
CA LEU A 57 73.36 -2.96 18.69
C LEU A 57 72.34 -3.61 17.75
N ALA A 58 72.26 -4.95 17.76
CA ALA A 58 71.26 -5.69 17.01
C ALA A 58 69.83 -5.38 17.51
N ILE A 59 69.59 -5.35 18.82
CA ILE A 59 68.28 -5.00 19.41
C ILE A 59 67.88 -3.57 19.04
N ALA A 60 68.79 -2.60 19.16
CA ALA A 60 68.52 -1.23 18.73
C ALA A 60 68.27 -1.14 17.22
N SER A 61 69.00 -1.92 16.41
CA SER A 61 68.82 -1.97 14.96
C SER A 61 67.47 -2.55 14.53
N LEU A 62 66.79 -3.35 15.37
CA LEU A 62 65.44 -3.85 15.11
C LEU A 62 64.39 -2.74 15.00
N SER A 63 64.66 -1.54 15.51
CA SER A 63 63.79 -0.38 15.32
C SER A 63 63.62 -0.02 13.83
N ILE A 64 64.66 -0.23 13.01
CA ILE A 64 64.62 0.09 11.57
C ILE A 64 63.71 -0.90 10.81
N PRO A 65 63.89 -2.24 10.90
CA PRO A 65 62.94 -3.20 10.33
C PRO A 65 61.52 -3.07 10.87
N LEU A 66 61.34 -2.83 12.17
CA LEU A 66 60.00 -2.69 12.78
C LEU A 66 59.29 -1.42 12.29
N ALA A 67 59.97 -0.27 12.26
CA ALA A 67 59.41 0.96 11.70
C ALA A 67 59.09 0.78 10.21
N THR A 68 59.96 0.11 9.44
CA THR A 68 59.73 -0.20 8.02
C THR A 68 58.49 -1.08 7.82
N TRP A 69 58.31 -2.11 8.67
CA TRP A 69 57.13 -2.97 8.66
C TRP A 69 55.84 -2.20 9.02
N VAL A 70 55.89 -1.32 10.01
CA VAL A 70 54.74 -0.46 10.37
C VAL A 70 54.39 0.49 9.23
N ILE A 71 55.37 1.14 8.60
CA ILE A 71 55.15 2.01 7.43
C ILE A 71 54.50 1.22 6.28
N ALA A 72 55.01 0.02 5.99
CA ALA A 72 54.47 -0.82 4.92
C ALA A 72 53.01 -1.23 5.20
N ASN A 73 52.68 -1.59 6.44
CA ASN A 73 51.32 -1.93 6.85
C ASN A 73 50.37 -0.74 6.84
N HIS A 74 50.82 0.44 7.26
CA HIS A 74 50.04 1.67 7.18
C HIS A 74 49.74 2.04 5.72
N ARG A 75 50.76 2.02 4.85
CA ARG A 75 50.59 2.24 3.41
C ARG A 75 49.62 1.23 2.80
N SER A 76 49.74 -0.04 3.17
CA SER A 76 48.81 -1.09 2.73
C SER A 76 47.39 -0.81 3.20
N ALA A 77 47.21 -0.39 4.45
CA ALA A 77 45.90 -0.05 5.00
C ALA A 77 45.27 1.20 4.35
N GLN A 78 46.09 2.20 3.98
CA GLN A 78 45.66 3.36 3.20
C GLN A 78 45.25 2.98 1.78
N ILE A 79 46.06 2.16 1.09
CA ILE A 79 45.74 1.66 -0.26
C ILE A 79 44.43 0.87 -0.24
N ILE A 80 44.24 -0.03 0.72
CA ILE A 80 42.99 -0.80 0.86
C ILE A 80 41.79 0.13 1.09
N LYS A 81 41.93 1.17 1.92
CA LYS A 81 40.86 2.17 2.13
C LYS A 81 40.56 2.95 0.85
N SER A 82 41.60 3.39 0.15
CA SER A 82 41.47 4.12 -1.12
C SER A 82 40.78 3.27 -2.18
N ASN A 83 41.17 2.00 -2.32
CA ASN A 83 40.56 1.06 -3.26
C ASN A 83 39.07 0.87 -2.96
N LYS A 84 38.70 0.64 -1.69
CA LYS A 84 37.28 0.51 -1.29
C LYS A 84 36.47 1.76 -1.60
N LEU A 85 37.04 2.95 -1.37
CA LEU A 85 36.36 4.21 -1.66
C LEU A 85 36.21 4.42 -3.18
N GLN A 86 37.22 4.05 -3.96
CA GLN A 86 37.17 4.10 -5.42
C GLN A 86 36.16 3.10 -6.00
N GLU A 87 36.08 1.89 -5.45
CA GLU A 87 35.07 0.88 -5.80
C GLU A 87 33.66 1.38 -5.51
N SER A 88 33.44 1.94 -4.31
CA SER A 88 32.14 2.54 -3.94
C SER A 88 31.78 3.72 -4.85
N LYS A 89 32.73 4.60 -5.16
CA LYS A 89 32.51 5.72 -6.08
C LYS A 89 32.14 5.22 -7.48
N ARG A 90 32.87 4.23 -8.00
CA ARG A 90 32.59 3.62 -9.30
C ARG A 90 31.21 2.97 -9.33
N LEU A 91 30.80 2.31 -8.25
CA LEU A 91 29.47 1.71 -8.13
C LEU A 91 28.37 2.76 -8.24
N VAL A 92 28.51 3.88 -7.52
CA VAL A 92 27.56 5.01 -7.58
C VAL A 92 27.55 5.66 -8.97
N GLU A 93 28.72 5.88 -9.58
CA GLU A 93 28.82 6.42 -10.94
C GLU A 93 28.13 5.51 -11.96
N THR A 94 28.37 4.19 -11.87
CA THR A 94 27.73 3.19 -12.75
C THR A 94 26.21 3.19 -12.57
N TYR A 95 25.74 3.33 -11.33
CA TYR A 95 24.31 3.42 -11.02
C TYR A 95 23.66 4.65 -11.67
N LEU A 96 24.26 5.83 -11.50
CA LEU A 96 23.72 7.08 -12.08
C LEU A 96 23.77 7.06 -13.62
N GLU A 97 24.79 6.44 -14.21
CA GLU A 97 24.85 6.21 -15.65
C GLU A 97 23.71 5.29 -16.10
N GLN A 98 23.43 4.20 -15.37
CA GLN A 98 22.32 3.29 -15.63
C GLN A 98 20.96 3.98 -15.50
N GLU A 99 20.76 4.82 -14.47
CA GLU A 99 19.56 5.62 -14.27
C GLU A 99 19.31 6.56 -15.45
N SER A 100 20.33 7.33 -15.86
CA SER A 100 20.23 8.23 -17.01
C SER A 100 19.94 7.48 -18.33
N PHE A 101 20.46 6.26 -18.47
CA PHE A 101 20.18 5.40 -19.60
C PHE A 101 18.74 4.89 -19.57
N PHE A 102 18.27 4.44 -18.40
CA PHE A 102 16.90 4.01 -18.14
C PHE A 102 15.91 5.12 -18.49
N GLU A 103 16.08 6.32 -17.94
CA GLU A 103 15.25 7.49 -18.26
C GLU A 103 15.19 7.79 -19.75
N ARG A 104 16.34 7.73 -20.43
CA ARG A 104 16.41 8.05 -21.86
C ARG A 104 15.69 7.01 -22.72
N VAL A 105 15.85 5.73 -22.42
CA VAL A 105 15.24 4.63 -23.20
C VAL A 105 13.75 4.55 -22.91
N TYR A 106 13.36 4.43 -21.64
CA TYR A 106 11.96 4.28 -21.25
C TYR A 106 11.18 5.58 -21.44
N GLY A 107 11.81 6.75 -21.25
CA GLY A 107 11.16 8.03 -21.54
C GLY A 107 10.79 8.19 -23.01
N ARG A 108 11.59 7.65 -23.94
CA ARG A 108 11.21 7.60 -25.36
C ARG A 108 10.05 6.64 -25.61
N LYS A 109 10.05 5.46 -24.98
CA LYS A 109 8.96 4.48 -25.09
C LYS A 109 7.64 5.07 -24.58
N ILE A 110 7.63 5.66 -23.38
CA ILE A 110 6.49 6.37 -22.78
C ILE A 110 5.91 7.40 -23.76
N THR A 111 6.77 8.23 -24.36
CA THR A 111 6.33 9.26 -25.29
C THR A 111 5.75 8.67 -26.58
N THR A 112 6.37 7.60 -27.09
CA THR A 112 5.98 6.97 -28.35
C THR A 112 4.67 6.20 -28.22
N ALA A 113 4.53 5.44 -27.13
CA ALA A 113 3.34 4.66 -26.80
C ALA A 113 2.21 5.50 -26.20
N LYS A 114 2.47 6.78 -25.89
CA LYS A 114 1.53 7.72 -25.26
C LYS A 114 0.94 7.18 -23.96
N TRP A 115 1.81 6.69 -23.09
CA TRP A 115 1.43 6.28 -21.75
C TRP A 115 0.81 7.45 -20.98
N SER A 116 -0.19 7.13 -20.18
CA SER A 116 -1.06 8.06 -19.46
C SER A 116 -0.83 8.02 -17.96
N PHE A 117 -0.42 6.88 -17.41
CA PHE A 117 -0.19 6.71 -15.98
C PHE A 117 1.30 6.83 -15.62
N ILE A 118 2.18 6.06 -16.26
CA ILE A 118 3.63 6.16 -15.99
C ILE A 118 4.22 7.29 -16.84
N THR A 119 4.73 8.32 -16.19
CA THR A 119 5.33 9.48 -16.82
C THR A 119 6.86 9.42 -16.78
N LYS A 120 7.52 10.35 -17.49
CA LYS A 120 8.98 10.48 -17.45
C LYS A 120 9.50 10.86 -16.07
N GLU A 121 8.71 11.59 -15.30
CA GLU A 121 9.10 12.06 -13.96
C GLU A 121 9.12 10.92 -12.94
N ASP A 122 8.40 9.83 -13.22
CA ASP A 122 8.39 8.64 -12.38
C ASP A 122 9.64 7.75 -12.59
N LEU A 123 10.26 7.79 -13.77
CA LEU A 123 11.37 6.89 -14.13
C LEU A 123 12.57 6.89 -13.16
N PRO A 124 13.06 8.03 -12.66
CA PRO A 124 14.16 8.04 -11.69
C PRO A 124 13.77 7.33 -10.38
N VAL A 125 12.53 7.54 -9.93
CA VAL A 125 12.00 6.95 -8.70
C VAL A 125 11.78 5.44 -8.88
N ILE A 126 11.21 5.02 -10.01
CA ILE A 126 11.08 3.61 -10.38
C ILE A 126 12.45 2.93 -10.38
N HIS A 127 13.47 3.56 -10.98
CA HIS A 127 14.83 3.02 -10.98
C HIS A 127 15.43 2.95 -9.56
N ALA A 128 15.16 3.95 -8.73
CA ALA A 128 15.60 3.97 -7.32
C ALA A 128 14.99 2.83 -6.50
N GLU A 129 13.69 2.56 -6.67
CA GLU A 129 12.97 1.51 -5.95
C GLU A 129 13.32 0.11 -6.46
N LEU A 130 13.44 -0.07 -7.79
CA LEU A 130 13.79 -1.36 -8.40
C LEU A 130 15.19 -1.84 -7.99
N TYR A 131 16.16 -0.94 -7.90
CA TYR A 131 17.56 -1.28 -7.63
C TYR A 131 18.02 -0.95 -6.20
N GLU A 132 17.10 -0.50 -5.33
CA GLU A 132 17.34 -0.10 -3.93
C GLU A 132 18.56 0.80 -3.76
N PHE A 133 18.54 2.01 -4.36
CA PHE A 133 19.66 2.96 -4.28
C PHE A 133 20.16 3.18 -2.84
N GLN A 134 19.23 3.26 -1.88
CA GLN A 134 19.54 3.46 -0.46
C GLN A 134 20.42 2.36 0.15
N LYS A 135 20.37 1.14 -0.40
CA LYS A 135 21.14 -0.04 0.04
C LYS A 135 22.30 -0.38 -0.88
N LEU A 136 22.59 0.46 -1.90
CA LEU A 136 23.61 0.19 -2.91
C LEU A 136 25.00 -0.03 -2.29
N GLN A 137 25.36 0.77 -1.27
CA GLN A 137 26.65 0.64 -0.58
C GLN A 137 26.76 -0.64 0.25
N ASP A 138 25.63 -1.13 0.78
CA ASP A 138 25.58 -2.35 1.59
C ASP A 138 25.59 -3.60 0.70
N LYS A 139 24.90 -3.56 -0.45
CA LYS A 139 24.87 -4.64 -1.45
C LYS A 139 26.19 -4.78 -2.21
N GLY A 140 26.83 -3.66 -2.53
CA GLY A 140 28.07 -3.63 -3.34
C GLY A 140 27.86 -3.96 -4.82
N GLU A 141 26.62 -4.15 -5.26
CA GLU A 141 26.25 -4.49 -6.64
C GLU A 141 24.88 -3.89 -7.00
N ILE A 142 24.64 -3.67 -8.30
CA ILE A 142 23.37 -3.19 -8.83
C ILE A 142 22.53 -4.40 -9.24
N LYS A 143 21.54 -4.75 -8.40
CA LYS A 143 20.60 -5.85 -8.65
C LYS A 143 19.19 -5.42 -8.34
N ILE A 144 18.25 -6.00 -9.09
CA ILE A 144 16.82 -5.83 -8.85
C ILE A 144 16.50 -6.31 -7.43
N ARG A 145 15.60 -5.61 -6.75
CA ARG A 145 15.09 -5.96 -5.42
C ARG A 145 14.37 -7.30 -5.46
N ASP A 146 14.66 -8.16 -4.48
CA ASP A 146 14.22 -9.56 -4.47
C ASP A 146 12.68 -9.73 -4.49
N ASN A 147 11.95 -8.81 -3.84
CA ASN A 147 10.49 -8.92 -3.71
C ASN A 147 9.70 -8.31 -4.87
N VAL A 148 10.36 -7.75 -5.89
CA VAL A 148 9.67 -7.04 -6.99
C VAL A 148 8.66 -7.93 -7.71
N THR A 149 9.01 -9.20 -7.96
CA THR A 149 8.11 -10.17 -8.59
C THR A 149 6.86 -10.40 -7.77
N GLU A 150 6.99 -10.57 -6.45
CA GLU A 150 5.84 -10.78 -5.55
C GLU A 150 4.91 -9.56 -5.54
N ASP A 151 5.48 -8.36 -5.44
CA ASP A 151 4.74 -7.09 -5.43
C ASP A 151 3.97 -6.87 -6.75
N VAL A 152 4.61 -7.18 -7.88
CA VAL A 152 4.04 -7.06 -9.23
C VAL A 152 2.92 -8.07 -9.43
N ASN A 153 3.13 -9.33 -9.06
CA ASN A 153 2.10 -10.38 -9.16
C ASN A 153 0.89 -10.08 -8.27
N ALA A 154 1.11 -9.57 -7.06
CA ALA A 154 0.02 -9.18 -6.16
C ALA A 154 -0.84 -8.06 -6.76
N TYR A 155 -0.21 -7.08 -7.41
CA TYR A 155 -0.92 -6.01 -8.10
C TYR A 155 -1.76 -6.53 -9.28
N PHE A 156 -1.19 -7.39 -10.14
CA PHE A 156 -1.91 -7.96 -11.28
C PHE A 156 -3.08 -8.84 -10.84
N TYR A 157 -2.83 -9.79 -9.95
CA TYR A 157 -3.86 -10.68 -9.42
C TYR A 157 -4.98 -9.90 -8.72
N GLY A 158 -4.61 -8.94 -7.86
CA GLY A 158 -5.57 -8.11 -7.13
C GLY A 158 -6.43 -7.27 -8.07
N THR A 159 -5.85 -6.69 -9.10
CA THR A 159 -6.55 -5.81 -10.05
C THR A 159 -7.46 -6.60 -10.98
N SER A 160 -6.95 -7.66 -11.63
CA SER A 160 -7.74 -8.51 -12.54
C SER A 160 -8.93 -9.13 -11.81
N ARG A 161 -8.72 -9.71 -10.62
CA ARG A 161 -9.79 -10.30 -9.81
C ARG A 161 -10.92 -9.32 -9.53
N VAL A 162 -10.61 -8.08 -9.17
CA VAL A 162 -11.62 -7.07 -8.85
C VAL A 162 -12.49 -6.73 -10.06
N PHE A 163 -11.90 -6.62 -11.26
CA PHE A 163 -12.67 -6.39 -12.49
C PHE A 163 -13.58 -7.58 -12.83
N TRP A 164 -13.08 -8.82 -12.72
CA TRP A 164 -13.85 -10.02 -12.99
C TRP A 164 -15.01 -10.21 -12.00
N GLU A 165 -14.73 -10.10 -10.70
CA GLU A 165 -15.77 -10.20 -9.66
C GLU A 165 -16.84 -9.11 -9.83
N TYR A 166 -16.44 -7.88 -10.15
CA TYR A 166 -17.37 -6.81 -10.45
C TYR A 166 -18.25 -7.15 -11.65
N TYR A 167 -17.65 -7.58 -12.77
CA TYR A 167 -18.38 -7.90 -14.00
C TYR A 167 -19.45 -8.96 -13.74
N GLU A 168 -19.08 -10.06 -13.10
CA GLU A 168 -20.01 -11.15 -12.78
C GLU A 168 -21.15 -10.71 -11.85
N GLN A 169 -20.82 -10.01 -10.77
CA GLN A 169 -21.81 -9.55 -9.80
C GLN A 169 -22.75 -8.50 -10.39
N PHE A 170 -22.22 -7.56 -11.17
CA PHE A 170 -22.98 -6.47 -11.78
C PHE A 170 -23.95 -7.00 -12.83
N VAL A 171 -23.48 -7.85 -13.76
CA VAL A 171 -24.35 -8.44 -14.80
C VAL A 171 -25.44 -9.28 -14.16
N LYS A 172 -25.09 -10.12 -13.19
CA LYS A 172 -26.07 -10.96 -12.48
C LYS A 172 -27.13 -10.14 -11.75
N GLU A 173 -26.75 -9.04 -11.10
CA GLU A 173 -27.73 -8.18 -10.42
C GLU A 173 -28.61 -7.45 -11.43
N LYS A 174 -28.02 -6.95 -12.52
CA LYS A 174 -28.74 -6.27 -13.60
C LYS A 174 -29.77 -7.16 -14.31
N GLU A 175 -29.49 -8.46 -14.43
CA GLU A 175 -30.41 -9.45 -15.02
C GLU A 175 -31.52 -9.94 -14.07
N ASN A 176 -31.30 -9.86 -12.75
CA ASN A 176 -32.24 -10.35 -11.74
C ASN A 176 -33.14 -9.22 -11.19
N ASP A 177 -32.76 -8.64 -10.05
CA ASP A 177 -33.55 -7.63 -9.33
C ASP A 177 -33.35 -6.22 -9.91
N ASN A 178 -32.24 -5.99 -10.63
CA ASN A 178 -31.80 -4.70 -11.16
C ASN A 178 -31.84 -3.58 -10.11
N ASN A 179 -31.37 -3.88 -8.87
CA ASN A 179 -31.39 -2.90 -7.79
C ASN A 179 -30.31 -1.83 -8.00
N GLU A 180 -30.72 -0.62 -8.37
CA GLU A 180 -29.82 0.51 -8.62
C GLU A 180 -28.86 0.78 -7.45
N PHE A 181 -29.32 0.74 -6.20
CA PHE A 181 -28.46 1.00 -5.04
C PHE A 181 -27.33 -0.03 -4.91
N LEU A 182 -27.61 -1.29 -5.29
CA LEU A 182 -26.62 -2.35 -5.24
C LEU A 182 -25.60 -2.21 -6.40
N LEU A 183 -26.07 -1.86 -7.60
CA LEU A 183 -25.21 -1.56 -8.76
C LEU A 183 -24.31 -0.34 -8.49
N GLU A 184 -24.83 0.71 -7.86
CA GLU A 184 -24.07 1.87 -7.38
C GLU A 184 -23.00 1.43 -6.37
N SER A 185 -23.38 0.62 -5.38
CA SER A 185 -22.47 0.13 -4.35
C SER A 185 -21.33 -0.72 -4.92
N PHE A 186 -21.62 -1.65 -5.84
CA PHE A 186 -20.59 -2.42 -6.54
C PHE A 186 -19.62 -1.52 -7.30
N THR A 187 -20.14 -0.48 -7.96
CA THR A 187 -19.32 0.44 -8.75
C THR A 187 -18.43 1.29 -7.84
N ILE A 188 -18.94 1.77 -6.71
CA ILE A 188 -18.12 2.48 -5.71
C ILE A 188 -17.00 1.58 -5.18
N GLN A 189 -17.34 0.34 -4.80
CA GLN A 189 -16.36 -0.63 -4.30
C GLN A 189 -15.28 -0.94 -5.34
N LEU A 190 -15.64 -1.09 -6.62
CA LEU A 190 -14.67 -1.25 -7.71
C LEU A 190 -13.63 -0.13 -7.69
N TYR A 191 -14.04 1.14 -7.67
CA TYR A 191 -13.09 2.27 -7.62
C TYR A 191 -12.21 2.23 -6.37
N GLU A 192 -12.78 1.93 -5.20
CA GLU A 192 -12.03 1.89 -3.93
C GLU A 192 -11.00 0.76 -3.91
N TYR A 193 -11.34 -0.42 -4.42
CA TYR A 193 -10.41 -1.53 -4.53
C TYR A 193 -9.33 -1.29 -5.58
N LEU A 194 -9.67 -0.78 -6.77
CA LEU A 194 -8.68 -0.43 -7.80
C LEU A 194 -7.70 0.64 -7.29
N HIS A 195 -8.22 1.64 -6.58
CA HIS A 195 -7.40 2.65 -5.93
C HIS A 195 -6.44 2.04 -4.92
N TYR A 196 -6.93 1.16 -4.03
CA TYR A 196 -6.10 0.50 -3.04
C TYR A 196 -4.95 -0.30 -3.69
N GLN A 197 -5.25 -1.09 -4.74
CA GLN A 197 -4.23 -1.87 -5.45
C GLN A 197 -3.18 -0.95 -6.10
N LEU A 198 -3.62 0.07 -6.82
CA LEU A 198 -2.72 0.98 -7.52
C LEU A 198 -1.89 1.84 -6.54
N ALA A 199 -2.50 2.33 -5.46
CA ALA A 199 -1.78 3.12 -4.45
C ALA A 199 -0.72 2.28 -3.70
N HIS A 200 -1.05 1.02 -3.39
CA HIS A 200 -0.07 0.09 -2.83
C HIS A 200 1.10 -0.13 -3.79
N PHE A 201 0.79 -0.41 -5.06
CA PHE A 201 1.80 -0.57 -6.11
C PHE A 201 2.65 0.69 -6.29
N SER A 202 2.05 1.87 -6.39
CA SER A 202 2.76 3.15 -6.56
C SER A 202 3.78 3.38 -5.46
N ARG A 203 3.44 3.07 -4.21
CA ARG A 203 4.35 3.20 -3.06
C ARG A 203 5.56 2.28 -3.17
N VAL A 204 5.37 1.09 -3.73
CA VAL A 204 6.36 0.00 -3.74
C VAL A 204 7.24 0.03 -4.99
N PHE A 205 6.69 0.51 -6.10
CA PHE A 205 7.34 0.57 -7.41
C PHE A 205 7.82 1.97 -7.77
N GLY A 206 7.38 3.01 -7.05
CA GLY A 206 7.89 4.38 -7.21
C GLY A 206 7.18 5.19 -8.29
N THR A 207 5.87 5.03 -8.48
CA THR A 207 5.07 5.83 -9.43
C THR A 207 4.26 6.92 -8.71
N GLN A 208 3.70 7.85 -9.48
CA GLN A 208 2.85 8.92 -8.97
C GLN A 208 1.71 8.44 -8.06
N SER A 209 1.38 9.29 -7.07
CA SER A 209 0.25 9.10 -6.19
C SER A 209 -1.06 9.39 -6.93
N VAL A 210 -2.05 8.55 -6.71
CA VAL A 210 -3.40 8.71 -7.27
C VAL A 210 -4.38 9.23 -6.22
N ASP A 211 -5.37 10.00 -6.64
CA ASP A 211 -6.48 10.43 -5.77
C ASP A 211 -7.71 9.58 -6.04
N VAL A 212 -8.33 9.00 -5.01
CA VAL A 212 -9.47 8.08 -5.16
C VAL A 212 -10.66 8.74 -5.85
N ASN A 213 -10.92 10.03 -5.57
CA ASN A 213 -12.07 10.75 -6.11
C ASN A 213 -11.79 11.41 -7.47
N GLY A 214 -10.53 11.75 -7.76
CA GLY A 214 -10.10 12.41 -8.99
C GLY A 214 -9.57 11.50 -10.09
N THR A 215 -9.17 10.27 -9.77
CA THR A 215 -8.61 9.34 -10.76
C THR A 215 -9.71 8.71 -11.61
N CYS A 216 -9.53 8.73 -12.93
CA CYS A 216 -10.50 8.18 -13.88
C CYS A 216 -10.36 6.66 -13.99
N LEU A 217 -11.46 5.96 -14.30
CA LEU A 217 -11.44 4.51 -14.57
C LEU A 217 -10.44 4.15 -15.68
N SER A 218 -10.38 4.95 -16.73
CA SER A 218 -9.43 4.80 -17.83
C SER A 218 -7.96 4.84 -17.37
N THR A 219 -7.65 5.60 -16.31
CA THR A 219 -6.29 5.62 -15.72
C THR A 219 -5.97 4.33 -15.00
N TYR A 220 -6.90 3.75 -14.24
CA TYR A 220 -6.69 2.44 -13.59
C TYR A 220 -6.47 1.33 -14.62
N ILE A 221 -7.27 1.33 -15.69
CA ILE A 221 -7.12 0.37 -16.81
C ILE A 221 -5.77 0.57 -17.51
N SER A 222 -5.40 1.82 -17.84
CA SER A 222 -4.14 2.10 -18.52
C SER A 222 -2.94 1.74 -17.67
N ALA A 223 -2.98 2.02 -16.36
CA ALA A 223 -1.93 1.66 -15.41
C ALA A 223 -1.62 0.16 -15.46
N TYR A 224 -2.64 -0.70 -15.47
CA TYR A 224 -2.48 -2.15 -15.55
C TYR A 224 -1.64 -2.58 -16.77
N PHE A 225 -1.98 -2.10 -17.96
CA PHE A 225 -1.28 -2.46 -19.20
C PHE A 225 0.09 -1.79 -19.34
N GLU A 226 0.24 -0.55 -18.88
CA GLU A 226 1.52 0.16 -18.87
C GLU A 226 2.53 -0.51 -17.94
N VAL A 227 2.08 -0.95 -16.76
CA VAL A 227 2.91 -1.71 -15.81
C VAL A 227 3.32 -3.06 -16.41
N TYR A 228 2.40 -3.76 -17.09
CA TYR A 228 2.71 -5.02 -17.78
C TYR A 228 3.80 -4.83 -18.83
N GLN A 229 3.64 -3.83 -19.70
CA GLN A 229 4.62 -3.54 -20.73
C GLN A 229 6.00 -3.18 -20.15
N LEU A 230 6.02 -2.44 -19.04
CA LEU A 230 7.26 -2.10 -18.34
C LEU A 230 7.94 -3.34 -17.74
N CYS A 231 7.17 -4.22 -17.10
CA CYS A 231 7.68 -5.46 -16.52
C CYS A 231 8.27 -6.38 -17.59
N ASN A 232 7.58 -6.55 -18.72
CA ASN A 232 8.07 -7.29 -19.88
C ASN A 232 9.39 -6.70 -20.41
N ASP A 233 9.45 -5.38 -20.59
CA ASP A 233 10.65 -4.72 -21.07
C ASP A 233 11.85 -4.86 -20.10
N LEU A 234 11.58 -5.00 -18.81
CA LEU A 234 12.58 -5.17 -17.75
C LEU A 234 12.91 -6.64 -17.45
N ASN A 235 12.23 -7.58 -18.11
CA ASN A 235 12.27 -9.02 -17.82
C ASN A 235 11.95 -9.33 -16.34
N ILE A 236 11.02 -8.59 -15.74
CA ILE A 236 10.45 -8.92 -14.44
C ILE A 236 9.41 -10.01 -14.66
N ALA A 237 9.54 -11.15 -13.97
CA ALA A 237 8.60 -12.25 -14.10
C ALA A 237 7.18 -11.83 -13.66
N THR A 238 6.19 -12.15 -14.49
CA THR A 238 4.76 -11.97 -14.22
C THR A 238 4.10 -13.35 -14.36
N ASP A 239 4.08 -14.11 -13.27
CA ASP A 239 3.94 -15.58 -13.29
C ASP A 239 2.74 -16.07 -14.13
N ASP A 240 1.53 -15.65 -13.76
CA ASP A 240 0.28 -16.08 -14.40
C ASP A 240 -0.21 -15.11 -15.50
N VAL A 241 0.52 -14.00 -15.71
CA VAL A 241 0.12 -12.94 -16.65
C VAL A 241 0.95 -13.07 -17.92
N ASN A 242 0.31 -13.53 -18.99
CA ASN A 242 0.89 -13.64 -20.32
C ASN A 242 0.06 -12.87 -21.35
N ASP A 243 0.49 -12.87 -22.62
CA ASP A 243 -0.19 -12.16 -23.70
C ASP A 243 -1.67 -12.56 -23.89
N ASP A 244 -2.03 -13.83 -23.64
CA ASP A 244 -3.42 -14.28 -23.70
C ASP A 244 -4.23 -13.75 -22.52
N THR A 245 -3.69 -13.86 -21.29
CA THR A 245 -4.32 -13.29 -20.08
C THR A 245 -4.56 -11.79 -20.23
N ILE A 246 -3.57 -11.06 -20.75
CA ILE A 246 -3.66 -9.61 -20.98
C ILE A 246 -4.72 -9.25 -22.02
N ARG A 247 -4.88 -10.08 -23.07
CA ARG A 247 -5.96 -9.88 -24.04
C ARG A 247 -7.33 -10.08 -23.39
N ASP A 248 -7.49 -11.15 -22.62
CA ASP A 248 -8.76 -11.45 -21.95
C ASP A 248 -9.10 -10.37 -20.89
N ASP A 249 -8.12 -9.92 -20.11
CA ASP A 249 -8.26 -8.80 -19.18
C ASP A 249 -8.65 -7.50 -19.91
N TYR A 250 -8.04 -7.22 -21.08
CA TYR A 250 -8.39 -6.05 -21.88
C TYR A 250 -9.85 -6.06 -22.32
N GLU A 251 -10.35 -7.20 -22.79
CA GLU A 251 -11.75 -7.37 -23.18
C GLU A 251 -12.68 -7.15 -21.98
N THR A 252 -12.38 -7.78 -20.83
CA THR A 252 -13.18 -7.65 -19.60
C THR A 252 -13.16 -6.23 -19.06
N PHE A 253 -12.00 -5.58 -18.98
CA PHE A 253 -11.87 -4.22 -18.42
C PHE A 253 -12.62 -3.22 -19.31
N THR A 254 -12.56 -3.42 -20.63
CA THR A 254 -13.34 -2.64 -21.60
C THR A 254 -14.84 -2.88 -21.45
N ALA A 255 -15.26 -4.13 -21.22
CA ALA A 255 -16.67 -4.46 -20.98
C ALA A 255 -17.18 -3.79 -19.69
N VAL A 256 -16.41 -3.83 -18.61
CA VAL A 256 -16.72 -3.14 -17.34
C VAL A 256 -16.82 -1.63 -17.55
N ALA A 257 -15.86 -1.04 -18.26
CA ALA A 257 -15.88 0.38 -18.59
C ALA A 257 -17.15 0.78 -19.36
N ASN A 258 -17.56 -0.02 -20.34
CA ASN A 258 -18.78 0.21 -21.11
C ASN A 258 -20.03 0.03 -20.23
N LEU A 259 -20.07 -0.99 -19.35
CA LEU A 259 -21.18 -1.20 -18.43
C LEU A 259 -21.41 0.01 -17.51
N ILE A 260 -20.33 0.56 -16.96
CA ILE A 260 -20.40 1.75 -16.09
C ILE A 260 -20.85 2.97 -16.90
N SER A 261 -20.29 3.15 -18.10
CA SER A 261 -20.67 4.24 -19.00
C SER A 261 -22.15 4.18 -19.38
N ASP A 262 -22.65 3.00 -19.74
CA ASP A 262 -24.04 2.80 -20.17
C ASP A 262 -25.02 2.93 -19.02
N ASN A 263 -24.65 2.47 -17.82
CA ASN A 263 -25.55 2.48 -16.66
C ASN A 263 -25.63 3.85 -15.99
N PHE A 264 -24.52 4.59 -15.94
CA PHE A 264 -24.43 5.86 -15.21
C PHE A 264 -24.27 7.09 -16.12
N GLY A 265 -24.17 6.90 -17.44
CA GLY A 265 -24.01 8.00 -18.40
C GLY A 265 -22.64 8.70 -18.34
N LEU A 266 -21.66 8.08 -17.68
CA LEU A 266 -20.33 8.64 -17.47
C LEU A 266 -19.38 8.28 -18.61
N ARG A 267 -18.82 9.28 -19.30
CA ARG A 267 -17.74 9.03 -20.27
C ARG A 267 -16.48 8.55 -19.56
N LEU A 268 -15.85 7.50 -20.09
CA LEU A 268 -14.61 6.86 -19.61
C LEU A 268 -13.47 7.79 -19.18
N GLU A 269 -13.22 8.85 -19.95
CA GLU A 269 -12.17 9.85 -19.69
C GLU A 269 -12.49 10.77 -18.50
N SER A 270 -13.68 10.60 -17.94
CA SER A 270 -14.28 11.52 -16.99
C SER A 270 -15.06 10.78 -15.90
N ALA A 271 -15.02 9.44 -15.94
CA ALA A 271 -15.64 8.54 -14.99
C ALA A 271 -14.71 8.45 -13.77
N THR A 272 -14.94 9.34 -12.81
CA THR A 272 -14.26 9.33 -11.51
C THR A 272 -15.25 8.96 -10.42
N LEU A 273 -14.75 8.46 -9.29
CA LEU A 273 -15.60 8.15 -8.14
C LEU A 273 -16.30 9.40 -7.60
N GLY A 274 -15.63 10.56 -7.59
CA GLY A 274 -16.21 11.82 -7.14
C GLY A 274 -17.43 12.19 -7.97
N ARG A 275 -17.32 12.13 -9.30
CA ARG A 275 -18.44 12.42 -10.22
C ARG A 275 -19.57 11.43 -10.09
N LEU A 276 -19.26 10.14 -9.95
CA LEU A 276 -20.28 9.12 -9.71
C LEU A 276 -21.08 9.44 -8.44
N LYS A 277 -20.39 9.78 -7.34
CA LYS A 277 -21.05 10.14 -6.07
C LYS A 277 -21.90 11.41 -6.22
N GLU A 278 -21.38 12.44 -6.90
CA GLU A 278 -22.11 13.68 -7.18
C GLU A 278 -23.38 13.42 -8.01
N ASP A 279 -23.28 12.64 -9.10
CA ASP A 279 -24.41 12.33 -9.97
C ASP A 279 -25.48 11.51 -9.23
N ILE A 280 -25.06 10.52 -8.42
CA ILE A 280 -25.96 9.76 -7.54
C ILE A 280 -26.69 10.69 -6.57
N GLU A 281 -25.97 11.61 -5.92
CA GLU A 281 -26.54 12.55 -4.96
C GLU A 281 -27.56 13.49 -5.63
N VAL A 282 -27.19 14.08 -6.77
CA VAL A 282 -28.09 14.95 -7.56
C VAL A 282 -29.33 14.20 -8.01
N LYS A 283 -29.18 12.96 -8.49
CA LYS A 283 -30.31 12.11 -8.89
C LYS A 283 -31.28 11.88 -7.73
N ARG A 284 -30.75 11.54 -6.55
CA ARG A 284 -31.55 11.33 -5.33
C ARG A 284 -32.26 12.61 -4.88
N MET A 285 -31.58 13.76 -4.91
CA MET A 285 -32.16 15.06 -4.59
C MET A 285 -33.31 15.44 -5.54
N LEU A 286 -33.12 15.26 -6.85
CA LEU A 286 -34.14 15.53 -7.86
C LEU A 286 -35.37 14.63 -7.66
N LYS A 287 -35.13 13.34 -7.41
CA LYS A 287 -36.21 12.37 -7.13
C LYS A 287 -37.00 12.77 -5.89
N PHE A 288 -36.32 13.18 -4.82
CA PHE A 288 -36.98 13.68 -3.61
C PHE A 288 -37.80 14.95 -3.88
N ALA A 289 -37.22 15.94 -4.58
CA ALA A 289 -37.88 17.22 -4.86
C ALA A 289 -39.12 17.10 -5.76
N THR A 290 -39.12 16.14 -6.69
CA THR A 290 -40.25 15.89 -7.61
C THR A 290 -41.32 14.96 -7.04
N ALA A 291 -41.05 14.27 -5.94
CA ALA A 291 -42.01 13.38 -5.31
C ALA A 291 -43.17 14.15 -4.64
N GLU A 292 -44.33 13.49 -4.49
CA GLU A 292 -45.45 14.09 -3.78
C GLU A 292 -45.11 14.35 -2.30
N PRO A 293 -45.67 15.39 -1.65
CA PRO A 293 -45.35 15.74 -0.26
C PRO A 293 -45.52 14.59 0.74
N HIS A 294 -46.53 13.75 0.52
CA HIS A 294 -46.77 12.59 1.36
C HIS A 294 -45.69 11.52 1.15
N THR A 295 -45.24 11.27 -0.09
CA THR A 295 -44.12 10.38 -0.41
C THR A 295 -42.82 10.85 0.20
N GLN A 296 -42.53 12.15 0.15
CA GLN A 296 -41.38 12.74 0.83
C GLN A 296 -41.40 12.47 2.34
N THR A 297 -42.56 12.66 2.97
CA THR A 297 -42.75 12.48 4.41
C THR A 297 -42.56 11.02 4.82
N ILE A 298 -43.15 10.09 4.06
CA ILE A 298 -43.00 8.65 4.30
C ILE A 298 -41.55 8.20 4.07
N ASN A 299 -40.90 8.63 2.98
CA ASN A 299 -39.51 8.27 2.72
C ASN A 299 -38.58 8.80 3.82
N ARG A 300 -38.81 10.01 4.34
CA ARG A 300 -38.06 10.54 5.48
C ARG A 300 -38.27 9.69 6.73
N LEU A 301 -39.52 9.29 7.02
CA LEU A 301 -39.84 8.43 8.16
C LEU A 301 -39.15 7.06 8.07
N ILE A 302 -39.22 6.40 6.90
CA ILE A 302 -38.56 5.10 6.67
C ILE A 302 -37.04 5.24 6.80
N HIS A 303 -36.47 6.33 6.28
CA HIS A 303 -35.04 6.59 6.39
C HIS A 303 -34.61 6.81 7.84
N GLU A 304 -35.33 7.64 8.60
CA GLU A 304 -35.09 7.84 10.04
C GLU A 304 -35.16 6.51 10.81
N TRP A 305 -36.14 5.66 10.50
CA TRP A 305 -36.25 4.33 11.10
C TRP A 305 -35.05 3.44 10.72
N SER A 306 -34.63 3.46 9.45
CA SER A 306 -33.47 2.70 8.99
C SER A 306 -32.20 3.09 9.74
N GLU A 307 -31.93 4.38 9.94
CA GLU A 307 -30.77 4.86 10.69
C GLU A 307 -30.83 4.38 12.15
N LYS A 308 -32.02 4.50 12.78
CA LYS A 308 -32.22 4.03 14.16
C LYS A 308 -32.06 2.53 14.30
N PHE A 309 -32.45 1.73 13.30
CA PHE A 309 -32.22 0.29 13.33
C PHE A 309 -30.73 -0.04 13.21
N ALA A 310 -29.99 0.59 12.29
CA ALA A 310 -28.55 0.38 12.19
C ALA A 310 -27.80 0.77 13.48
N GLU A 311 -28.21 1.85 14.14
CA GLU A 311 -27.61 2.28 15.42
C GLU A 311 -27.89 1.31 16.58
N ASN A 312 -29.08 0.71 16.63
CA ASN A 312 -29.50 -0.14 17.75
C ASN A 312 -29.24 -1.64 17.54
N PHE A 313 -28.99 -2.07 16.29
CA PHE A 313 -28.70 -3.43 15.92
C PHE A 313 -27.40 -3.50 15.12
N GLU A 314 -26.25 -3.51 15.82
CA GLU A 314 -24.92 -3.44 15.20
C GLU A 314 -24.65 -4.53 14.15
N HIS A 315 -25.30 -5.69 14.26
CA HIS A 315 -25.15 -6.82 13.34
C HIS A 315 -26.08 -6.77 12.13
N ILE A 316 -27.02 -5.82 12.07
CA ILE A 316 -27.95 -5.66 10.94
C ILE A 316 -27.36 -4.68 9.92
N LYS A 317 -27.25 -5.17 8.69
CA LYS A 317 -26.92 -4.41 7.49
C LYS A 317 -28.19 -4.00 6.77
N LEU A 318 -28.12 -2.85 6.10
CA LEU A 318 -29.22 -2.25 5.36
C LEU A 318 -28.85 -2.12 3.89
N LEU A 319 -29.75 -2.56 3.01
CA LEU A 319 -29.65 -2.31 1.58
C LEU A 319 -30.95 -1.65 1.10
N ALA A 320 -30.83 -0.43 0.57
CA ALA A 320 -31.96 0.27 -0.02
C ALA A 320 -32.45 -0.44 -1.29
N VAL A 321 -33.75 -0.36 -1.54
CA VAL A 321 -34.42 -0.88 -2.73
C VAL A 321 -35.27 0.23 -3.33
N GLU A 322 -35.20 0.36 -4.65
CA GLU A 322 -35.97 1.37 -5.36
C GLU A 322 -37.45 0.99 -5.50
N GLY A 323 -38.33 1.96 -5.29
CA GLY A 323 -39.78 1.82 -5.47
C GLY A 323 -40.49 3.17 -5.42
N LYS A 324 -41.84 3.16 -5.39
CA LYS A 324 -42.67 4.36 -5.15
C LYS A 324 -42.30 5.00 -3.79
N TYR A 325 -42.10 4.15 -2.79
CA TYR A 325 -41.55 4.50 -1.48
C TYR A 325 -40.18 3.84 -1.31
N LEU A 326 -39.30 4.52 -0.58
CA LEU A 326 -38.01 3.96 -0.18
C LEU A 326 -38.25 2.70 0.66
N SER A 327 -37.55 1.63 0.35
CA SER A 327 -37.63 0.36 1.10
C SER A 327 -36.22 -0.12 1.43
N PHE A 328 -36.09 -0.94 2.46
CA PHE A 328 -34.81 -1.48 2.91
C PHE A 328 -34.89 -2.99 3.12
N LYS A 329 -33.91 -3.72 2.60
CA LYS A 329 -33.60 -5.10 3.01
C LYS A 329 -32.74 -5.02 4.28
N LEU A 330 -33.21 -5.58 5.39
CA LEU A 330 -32.49 -5.74 6.65
C LEU A 330 -31.95 -7.17 6.69
N PHE A 331 -30.64 -7.35 6.84
CA PHE A 331 -30.01 -8.67 6.83
C PHE A 331 -28.75 -8.69 7.72
N THR A 332 -28.29 -9.86 8.14
CA THR A 332 -27.07 -10.00 8.94
C THR A 332 -25.86 -10.33 8.06
N GLU A 333 -25.92 -11.47 7.38
CA GLU A 333 -24.84 -11.98 6.52
C GLU A 333 -25.19 -11.87 5.05
N ASP A 334 -26.28 -12.51 4.59
CA ASP A 334 -26.69 -12.57 3.19
C ASP A 334 -27.84 -11.63 2.88
N HIS A 335 -27.63 -10.71 1.92
CA HIS A 335 -28.65 -9.77 1.43
C HIS A 335 -29.82 -10.43 0.70
N LYS A 336 -29.73 -11.74 0.41
CA LYS A 336 -30.84 -12.55 -0.13
C LYS A 336 -31.75 -13.13 0.96
N ASP A 337 -31.23 -13.24 2.18
CA ASP A 337 -32.00 -13.66 3.34
C ASP A 337 -32.30 -12.47 4.25
N PHE A 338 -33.29 -11.67 3.86
CA PHE A 338 -33.56 -10.37 4.49
C PHE A 338 -34.99 -10.26 5.04
N ILE A 339 -35.19 -9.30 5.95
CA ILE A 339 -36.50 -8.73 6.27
C ILE A 339 -36.70 -7.51 5.38
N LEU A 340 -37.83 -7.44 4.67
CA LEU A 340 -38.17 -6.27 3.87
C LEU A 340 -38.92 -5.26 4.72
N MET A 341 -38.31 -4.09 4.96
CA MET A 341 -39.00 -2.90 5.46
C MET A 341 -39.48 -2.08 4.27
N SER A 342 -40.79 -1.91 4.13
CA SER A 342 -41.41 -1.16 3.03
C SER A 342 -42.69 -0.47 3.49
N PHE A 343 -43.14 0.54 2.74
CA PHE A 343 -44.43 1.18 3.00
C PHE A 343 -45.47 0.78 1.95
N MET A 344 -46.66 0.43 2.43
CA MET A 344 -47.82 0.12 1.61
C MET A 344 -48.96 1.07 1.94
N GLU A 345 -49.50 1.75 0.94
CA GLU A 345 -50.76 2.48 1.07
C GLU A 345 -51.91 1.47 1.26
N THR A 346 -52.85 1.79 2.15
CA THR A 346 -54.02 0.95 2.39
C THR A 346 -55.27 1.60 1.83
N GLU A 347 -56.15 0.78 1.26
CA GLU A 347 -57.50 1.21 0.86
C GLU A 347 -58.46 1.26 2.06
N GLU A 348 -58.02 0.79 3.23
CA GLU A 348 -58.80 0.77 4.46
C GLU A 348 -59.06 2.18 5.01
N GLN A 349 -60.26 2.42 5.51
CA GLN A 349 -60.67 3.74 6.01
C GLN A 349 -60.02 4.13 7.35
N GLU A 350 -59.38 3.19 8.05
CA GLU A 350 -58.93 3.39 9.42
C GLU A 350 -57.57 4.09 9.52
N TYR A 351 -56.64 3.82 8.59
CA TYR A 351 -55.31 4.42 8.52
C TYR A 351 -54.85 4.55 7.06
N PHE A 352 -53.90 5.45 6.81
CA PHE A 352 -53.47 5.85 5.47
C PHE A 352 -52.53 4.82 4.81
N GLY A 353 -51.75 4.11 5.61
CA GLY A 353 -50.89 3.05 5.13
C GLY A 353 -50.13 2.39 6.27
N GLU A 354 -49.23 1.47 5.93
CA GLU A 354 -48.46 0.69 6.90
C GLU A 354 -46.99 0.66 6.52
N ILE A 355 -46.11 0.85 7.52
CA ILE A 355 -44.72 0.43 7.39
C ILE A 355 -44.68 -1.05 7.75
N GLN A 356 -44.44 -1.91 6.77
CA GLN A 356 -44.44 -3.36 6.91
C GLN A 356 -43.01 -3.90 6.99
N PHE A 357 -42.82 -4.88 7.87
CA PHE A 357 -41.63 -5.71 8.03
C PHE A 357 -42.01 -7.12 7.62
N THR A 358 -41.48 -7.61 6.50
CA THR A 358 -41.92 -8.87 5.90
C THR A 358 -40.77 -9.86 5.79
N LYS A 359 -41.00 -11.10 6.22
CA LYS A 359 -40.08 -12.23 6.06
C LYS A 359 -40.87 -13.46 5.60
N GLY A 360 -40.76 -13.81 4.32
CA GLY A 360 -41.54 -14.92 3.76
C GLY A 360 -43.05 -14.67 3.86
N LYS A 361 -43.74 -15.45 4.70
CA LYS A 361 -45.19 -15.29 4.97
C LYS A 361 -45.47 -14.48 6.23
N ASP A 362 -44.46 -14.30 7.08
CA ASP A 362 -44.61 -13.61 8.35
C ASP A 362 -44.46 -12.11 8.11
N LYS A 363 -45.32 -11.34 8.74
CA LYS A 363 -45.28 -9.88 8.65
C LYS A 363 -45.64 -9.24 9.97
N GLU A 364 -45.00 -8.13 10.24
CA GLU A 364 -45.33 -7.21 11.32
C GLU A 364 -45.40 -5.79 10.74
N PHE A 365 -46.20 -4.90 11.32
CA PHE A 365 -46.39 -3.58 10.70
C PHE A 365 -46.69 -2.47 11.70
N MET A 366 -46.32 -1.25 11.33
CA MET A 366 -46.71 -0.02 12.02
C MET A 366 -47.74 0.75 11.18
N PRO A 367 -48.98 0.92 11.67
CA PRO A 367 -49.98 1.70 10.96
C PRO A 367 -49.66 3.21 11.03
N ILE A 368 -49.87 3.88 9.90
CA ILE A 368 -49.60 5.29 9.67
C ILE A 368 -50.93 6.01 9.45
N TYR A 369 -51.25 6.95 10.33
CA TYR A 369 -52.49 7.70 10.29
C TYR A 369 -52.28 9.05 9.61
N LYS A 370 -53.22 9.46 8.78
CA LYS A 370 -53.21 10.77 8.13
C LYS A 370 -54.30 11.63 8.74
N HIS A 371 -53.91 12.82 9.19
CA HIS A 371 -54.79 13.86 9.70
C HIS A 371 -54.71 15.09 8.81
N GLU A 372 -55.61 16.06 9.00
CA GLU A 372 -55.62 17.31 8.21
C GLU A 372 -54.30 18.10 8.31
N THR A 373 -53.59 17.97 9.44
CA THR A 373 -52.36 18.73 9.74
C THR A 373 -51.07 17.93 9.57
N GLY A 374 -51.13 16.64 9.22
CA GLY A 374 -49.93 15.81 9.09
C GLY A 374 -50.17 14.30 9.15
N ILE A 375 -49.09 13.56 9.39
CA ILE A 375 -49.07 12.10 9.47
C ILE A 375 -48.54 11.71 10.87
N THR A 376 -49.14 10.71 11.51
CA THR A 376 -48.69 10.18 12.81
C THR A 376 -48.41 8.69 12.77
N VAL A 377 -47.41 8.28 13.55
CA VAL A 377 -47.08 6.89 13.81
C VAL A 377 -48.04 6.38 14.88
N HIS A 378 -49.02 5.57 14.47
CA HIS A 378 -50.14 5.12 15.31
C HIS A 378 -51.13 6.23 15.76
N LYS A 379 -52.23 5.80 16.40
CA LYS A 379 -53.28 6.64 17.02
C LYS A 379 -52.81 7.36 18.30
N ASP A 380 -51.90 6.75 19.05
CA ASP A 380 -51.42 7.22 20.35
C ASP A 380 -50.05 6.61 20.68
N ALA A 381 -49.30 7.26 21.57
CA ALA A 381 -47.92 6.89 21.90
C ALA A 381 -47.81 5.51 22.58
N THR A 382 -48.75 5.16 23.45
CA THR A 382 -48.71 3.88 24.18
C THR A 382 -48.92 2.70 23.23
N SER A 383 -49.87 2.83 22.30
CA SER A 383 -50.10 1.82 21.28
C SER A 383 -48.93 1.74 20.27
N ALA A 384 -48.32 2.88 19.92
CA ALA A 384 -47.12 2.90 19.08
C ALA A 384 -45.94 2.16 19.74
N GLU A 385 -45.70 2.40 21.04
CA GLU A 385 -44.63 1.75 21.80
C GLU A 385 -44.82 0.24 21.88
N LYS A 386 -46.06 -0.21 22.13
CA LYS A 386 -46.39 -1.64 22.12
C LYS A 386 -46.08 -2.26 20.75
N LYS A 387 -46.54 -1.62 19.67
CA LYS A 387 -46.33 -2.15 18.31
C LYS A 387 -44.86 -2.10 17.90
N MET A 388 -44.10 -1.11 18.35
CA MET A 388 -42.65 -1.06 18.16
C MET A 388 -41.95 -2.22 18.87
N THR A 389 -42.40 -2.59 20.08
CA THR A 389 -41.87 -3.77 20.79
C THR A 389 -42.11 -5.06 20.00
N ASP A 390 -43.28 -5.20 19.39
CA ASP A 390 -43.62 -6.33 18.53
C ASP A 390 -42.69 -6.38 17.30
N ILE A 391 -42.44 -5.24 16.64
CA ILE A 391 -41.51 -5.11 15.50
C ILE A 391 -40.08 -5.45 15.90
N ILE A 392 -39.59 -4.94 17.03
CA ILE A 392 -38.25 -5.24 17.54
C ILE A 392 -38.10 -6.74 17.81
N THR A 393 -39.13 -7.35 18.39
CA THR A 393 -39.17 -8.81 18.64
C THR A 393 -39.13 -9.58 17.34
N PHE A 394 -39.90 -9.15 16.33
CA PHE A 394 -39.89 -9.72 14.99
C PHE A 394 -38.50 -9.64 14.35
N ILE A 395 -37.86 -8.47 14.37
CA ILE A 395 -36.51 -8.29 13.82
C ILE A 395 -35.51 -9.21 14.52
N THR A 396 -35.54 -9.25 15.86
CA THR A 396 -34.61 -10.06 16.66
C THR A 396 -34.80 -11.56 16.42
N GLN A 397 -36.03 -12.01 16.17
CA GLN A 397 -36.34 -13.41 15.85
C GLN A 397 -35.68 -13.86 14.54
N TYR A 398 -35.71 -13.02 13.49
CA TYR A 398 -35.19 -13.37 12.17
C TYR A 398 -33.76 -12.84 11.91
N SER A 399 -33.21 -12.06 12.83
CA SER A 399 -31.84 -11.55 12.78
C SER A 399 -31.24 -11.57 14.19
N PRO A 400 -31.04 -12.75 14.79
CA PRO A 400 -30.42 -12.86 16.09
C PRO A 400 -28.97 -12.36 16.05
N ALA A 401 -28.49 -11.82 17.17
CA ALA A 401 -27.09 -11.46 17.30
C ALA A 401 -26.20 -12.70 17.08
N PRO A 402 -25.07 -12.57 16.38
CA PRO A 402 -24.12 -13.67 16.23
C PRO A 402 -23.60 -14.11 17.61
N VAL A 403 -23.55 -15.42 17.85
CA VAL A 403 -23.09 -16.06 19.10
C VAL A 403 -21.58 -16.00 19.23
#